data_AF-A0A257TEQ9-F1
#
_entry.id   AF-A0A257TEQ9-F1
#
_cell.length_a   1.000
_cell.length_b   1.000
_cell.length_c   1.000
_cell.angle_alpha   90.00
_cell.angle_beta   90.00
_cell.angle_gamma   90.00
#
_symmetry.space_group_name_H-M   'P 1'
#
loop_
_entity.id
_entity.type
_entity.pdbx_description
1 polymer ?
#
loop_
_entity_poly.entity_id
_entity_poly.type
_entity_poly.pdbx_seq_one_letter_code
_entity_poly.pdbx_strand_id
1 'polypeptide(L)'
;MVGATSPMLPVELLSGGLDWTPGESVRLQAELPATPHPIWTLMADAKQNRQIVGSLPAVSGLNRWVGARTNLTTVLATAAVSGTPTANAAGDAALLVAGAEAGRIRPGNLENALSASDPPVAATGASPGHNAGVRNEVLLGQALPQPPGAPSAGSVPAVVVGRYGRGRTAALAFAVTAPYADELVQRWGLGDNRYYAKFCRNLIYWLTENSAIGRRRLVASADKRFYRPGETIAISAATYDESASPTKNYRVVAMVEPHTAPGEAEPETSPLRWPSGMPRTSGEEEPFVVWGEEFELPLGGQNAMSHAIQLPLAEVLSSGTSSQSLRVELTAYEDLTQIDSTSLDVQVLHDPFEQQNPFPNHELLARLAAGSGGKVLRSAEDLAELLRAVPTDVGPPIVRRVPLWSNVWVWGLLIGLLTVEWCWRRTLGLA
;
A
#
# COMPACT_ATOMS: atom_id res chain seq x y z
N MET A 1 -26.55 -11.94 -13.93
CA MET A 1 -25.62 -11.15 -14.78
C MET A 1 -24.37 -11.99 -15.07
N VAL A 2 -24.53 -13.20 -15.64
CA VAL A 2 -23.44 -14.22 -15.75
C VAL A 2 -22.76 -14.22 -17.14
N GLY A 3 -23.25 -13.43 -18.10
CA GLY A 3 -22.94 -13.64 -19.53
C GLY A 3 -21.61 -13.09 -20.06
N ALA A 4 -21.04 -12.02 -19.49
CA ALA A 4 -19.92 -11.31 -20.15
C ALA A 4 -18.53 -11.53 -19.51
N THR A 5 -18.45 -11.72 -18.19
CA THR A 5 -17.17 -11.82 -17.45
C THR A 5 -16.76 -13.24 -17.13
N SER A 6 -17.68 -14.20 -17.19
CA SER A 6 -17.41 -15.62 -16.96
C SER A 6 -16.21 -16.17 -17.76
N PRO A 7 -16.02 -15.89 -19.06
CA PRO A 7 -14.87 -16.43 -19.79
C PRO A 7 -13.53 -15.87 -19.29
N MET A 8 -13.51 -14.69 -18.68
CA MET A 8 -12.29 -14.02 -18.21
C MET A 8 -11.78 -14.53 -16.86
N LEU A 9 -12.65 -15.12 -16.04
CA LEU A 9 -12.27 -15.49 -14.67
C LEU A 9 -11.39 -16.75 -14.66
N PRO A 10 -10.36 -16.82 -13.79
CA PRO A 10 -9.53 -18.00 -13.62
C PRO A 10 -10.23 -19.11 -12.80
N VAL A 11 -11.48 -18.90 -12.41
CA VAL A 11 -12.30 -19.82 -11.63
C VAL A 11 -13.62 -20.10 -12.33
N GLU A 12 -14.20 -21.26 -12.03
CA GLU A 12 -15.53 -21.63 -12.49
C GLU A 12 -16.57 -21.26 -11.43
N LEU A 13 -17.42 -20.29 -11.76
CA LEU A 13 -18.48 -19.84 -10.86
C LEU A 13 -19.60 -20.88 -10.75
N LEU A 14 -20.27 -20.90 -9.60
CA LEU A 14 -21.46 -21.74 -9.40
C LEU A 14 -22.62 -21.25 -10.30
N SER A 15 -23.39 -22.20 -10.82
CA SER A 15 -24.56 -21.92 -11.65
C SER A 15 -25.78 -21.54 -10.78
N GLY A 16 -25.73 -20.35 -10.18
CA GLY A 16 -26.84 -19.73 -9.44
C GLY A 16 -26.86 -20.01 -7.94
N GLY A 17 -27.24 -19.01 -7.15
CA GLY A 17 -27.34 -19.07 -5.68
C GLY A 17 -26.62 -17.91 -4.98
N LEU A 18 -26.59 -17.96 -3.64
CA LEU A 18 -25.68 -17.14 -2.83
C LEU A 18 -24.31 -17.84 -2.78
N ASP A 19 -23.37 -17.31 -3.55
CA ASP A 19 -22.01 -17.87 -3.64
C ASP A 19 -21.15 -17.51 -2.41
N TRP A 20 -21.59 -16.51 -1.64
CA TRP A 20 -20.96 -16.05 -0.40
C TRP A 20 -21.46 -16.83 0.82
N THR A 21 -20.54 -17.35 1.63
CA THR A 21 -20.84 -17.91 2.96
C THR A 21 -20.41 -16.93 4.06
N PRO A 22 -21.32 -16.12 4.63
CA PRO A 22 -20.99 -15.23 5.74
C PRO A 22 -20.83 -16.00 7.06
N GLY A 23 -19.94 -15.51 7.95
CA GLY A 23 -19.95 -15.89 9.37
C GLY A 23 -19.06 -17.08 9.80
N GLU A 24 -18.30 -17.66 8.88
CA GLU A 24 -17.29 -18.69 9.20
C GLU A 24 -15.87 -18.09 9.16
N SER A 25 -15.06 -18.41 10.16
CA SER A 25 -13.63 -18.07 10.15
C SER A 25 -12.92 -19.03 9.20
N VAL A 26 -12.37 -18.48 8.13
CA VAL A 26 -11.70 -19.24 7.08
C VAL A 26 -10.21 -19.04 7.17
N ARG A 27 -9.48 -20.15 7.32
CA ARG A 27 -8.03 -20.13 7.32
C ARG A 27 -7.53 -20.26 5.90
N LEU A 28 -6.77 -19.27 5.47
CA LEU A 28 -6.10 -19.27 4.19
C LEU A 28 -4.72 -19.92 4.33
N GLN A 29 -4.39 -20.80 3.40
CA GLN A 29 -3.11 -21.48 3.31
C GLN A 29 -2.47 -21.13 1.97
N ALA A 30 -1.45 -20.27 2.00
CA ALA A 30 -0.72 -19.90 0.81
C ALA A 30 0.08 -21.08 0.24
N GLU A 31 0.02 -21.25 -1.07
CA GLU A 31 0.85 -22.20 -1.81
C GLU A 31 2.13 -21.47 -2.23
N LEU A 32 3.26 -21.90 -1.65
CA LEU A 32 4.58 -21.34 -1.92
C LEU A 32 5.38 -22.35 -2.76
N PRO A 33 5.28 -22.28 -4.10
CA PRO A 33 6.11 -23.11 -4.98
C PRO A 33 7.60 -22.81 -4.80
N ALA A 34 8.47 -23.69 -5.33
CA ALA A 34 9.92 -23.56 -5.22
C ALA A 34 10.44 -22.18 -5.68
N THR A 35 9.79 -21.61 -6.71
CA THR A 35 9.96 -20.21 -7.12
C THR A 35 8.74 -19.41 -6.65
N PRO A 36 8.86 -18.51 -5.65
CA PRO A 36 7.72 -17.80 -5.11
C PRO A 36 7.10 -16.87 -6.15
N HIS A 37 5.77 -16.89 -6.27
CA HIS A 37 5.05 -15.96 -7.16
C HIS A 37 5.28 -14.50 -6.71
N PRO A 38 5.39 -13.51 -7.62
CA PRO A 38 5.64 -12.11 -7.27
C PRO A 38 4.65 -11.55 -6.23
N ILE A 39 3.39 -11.97 -6.30
CA ILE A 39 2.35 -11.60 -5.33
C ILE A 39 2.75 -11.96 -3.89
N TRP A 40 3.41 -13.12 -3.68
CA TRP A 40 3.88 -13.59 -2.37
C TRP A 40 5.28 -13.09 -1.99
N THR A 41 5.89 -12.21 -2.78
CA THR A 41 7.23 -11.66 -2.48
C THR A 41 7.12 -10.42 -1.60
N LEU A 42 6.91 -10.64 -0.31
CA LEU A 42 6.73 -9.60 0.71
C LEU A 42 8.06 -9.15 1.33
N MET A 43 9.11 -9.96 1.31
CA MET A 43 10.46 -9.62 1.78
C MET A 43 11.51 -10.19 0.82
N ALA A 44 12.69 -9.57 0.78
CA ALA A 44 13.82 -10.06 -0.04
C ALA A 44 14.41 -11.36 0.53
N ASP A 45 14.47 -11.50 1.86
CA ASP A 45 14.89 -12.74 2.50
C ASP A 45 13.82 -13.83 2.35
N ALA A 46 14.17 -14.95 1.71
CA ALA A 46 13.26 -16.04 1.43
C ALA A 46 12.75 -16.73 2.71
N LYS A 47 13.59 -16.85 3.75
CA LYS A 47 13.19 -17.51 5.00
C LYS A 47 12.15 -16.66 5.74
N GLN A 48 12.45 -15.38 5.92
CA GLN A 48 11.53 -14.41 6.52
C GLN A 48 10.23 -14.28 5.71
N ASN A 49 10.32 -14.28 4.38
CA ASN A 49 9.14 -14.21 3.51
C ASN A 49 8.19 -15.40 3.74
N ARG A 50 8.70 -16.63 3.79
CA ARG A 50 7.88 -17.82 4.07
C ARG A 50 7.23 -17.76 5.44
N GLN A 51 7.94 -17.26 6.45
CA GLN A 51 7.38 -17.09 7.80
C GLN A 51 6.22 -16.08 7.82
N ILE A 52 6.37 -14.95 7.13
CA ILE A 52 5.33 -13.90 7.03
C ILE A 52 4.12 -14.39 6.24
N VAL A 53 4.34 -15.07 5.12
CA VAL A 53 3.25 -15.63 4.31
C VAL A 53 2.54 -16.76 5.07
N GLY A 54 3.26 -17.55 5.86
CA GLY A 54 2.68 -18.57 6.75
C GLY A 54 1.90 -17.99 7.93
N SER A 55 2.11 -16.71 8.28
CA SER A 55 1.37 -16.01 9.33
C SER A 55 0.15 -15.26 8.81
N LEU A 56 -0.40 -15.68 7.66
CA LEU A 56 -1.58 -15.05 7.07
C LEU A 56 -2.79 -15.16 8.03
N PRO A 57 -3.46 -14.05 8.39
CA PRO A 57 -4.62 -14.09 9.26
C PRO A 57 -5.82 -14.81 8.65
N ALA A 58 -6.74 -15.23 9.50
CA ALA A 58 -8.03 -15.73 9.06
C ALA A 58 -8.91 -14.59 8.53
N VAL A 59 -9.85 -14.95 7.65
CA VAL A 59 -10.84 -14.04 7.08
C VAL A 59 -12.24 -14.51 7.44
N SER A 60 -13.21 -13.60 7.42
CA SER A 60 -14.62 -13.93 7.68
C SER A 60 -15.36 -14.11 6.37
N GLY A 61 -15.82 -15.33 6.14
CA GLY A 61 -16.56 -15.72 4.95
C GLY A 61 -15.71 -15.92 3.69
N LEU A 62 -16.31 -16.59 2.71
CA LEU A 62 -15.65 -17.04 1.50
C LEU A 62 -16.65 -17.13 0.34
N ASN A 63 -16.22 -16.76 -0.85
CA ASN A 63 -16.89 -17.07 -2.10
C ASN A 63 -16.62 -18.52 -2.47
N ARG A 64 -17.68 -19.24 -2.83
CA ARG A 64 -17.61 -20.61 -3.33
C ARG A 64 -17.53 -20.58 -4.86
N TRP A 65 -16.65 -21.41 -5.39
CA TRP A 65 -16.54 -21.68 -6.82
C TRP A 65 -16.45 -23.19 -7.04
N VAL A 66 -16.81 -23.64 -8.25
CA VAL A 66 -16.71 -25.04 -8.67
C VAL A 66 -15.25 -25.51 -8.62
N GLY A 67 -14.32 -24.63 -8.99
CA GLY A 67 -12.88 -24.90 -8.95
C GLY A 67 -12.07 -23.86 -9.69
N ALA A 68 -10.75 -24.05 -9.71
CA ALA A 68 -9.85 -23.32 -10.60
C ALA A 68 -9.90 -23.93 -12.01
N ARG A 69 -9.81 -23.10 -13.05
CA ARG A 69 -9.81 -23.60 -14.44
C ARG A 69 -8.50 -24.32 -14.75
N THR A 70 -8.60 -25.46 -15.43
CA THR A 70 -7.48 -26.37 -15.69
C THR A 70 -6.42 -25.82 -16.66
N ASN A 71 -6.71 -24.76 -17.41
CA ASN A 71 -5.80 -24.20 -18.41
C ASN A 71 -5.36 -22.76 -18.05
N LEU A 72 -4.05 -22.57 -17.86
CA LEU A 72 -3.38 -21.26 -17.63
C LEU A 72 -3.73 -20.57 -16.30
N THR A 73 -4.11 -21.32 -15.28
CA THR A 73 -4.31 -20.78 -13.92
C THR A 73 -3.33 -21.38 -12.93
N THR A 74 -2.91 -20.57 -11.97
CA THR A 74 -2.07 -20.96 -10.84
C THR A 74 -2.86 -20.68 -9.57
N VAL A 75 -3.07 -21.72 -8.76
CA VAL A 75 -3.58 -21.56 -7.41
C VAL A 75 -2.42 -21.07 -6.54
N LEU A 76 -2.64 -19.97 -5.84
CA LEU A 76 -1.66 -19.29 -4.99
C LEU A 76 -1.99 -19.43 -3.51
N ALA A 77 -3.23 -19.75 -3.17
CA ALA A 77 -3.64 -20.13 -1.84
C ALA A 77 -4.89 -21.00 -1.92
N THR A 78 -5.06 -21.86 -0.93
CA THR A 78 -6.30 -22.58 -0.65
C THR A 78 -6.90 -22.11 0.67
N ALA A 79 -8.18 -22.38 0.86
CA ALA A 79 -8.95 -22.07 2.05
C ALA A 79 -9.43 -23.37 2.68
N ALA A 80 -9.24 -23.48 3.99
CA ALA A 80 -9.88 -24.47 4.82
C ALA A 80 -10.90 -23.76 5.72
N VAL A 81 -12.17 -24.16 5.61
CA VAL A 81 -13.24 -23.67 6.46
C VAL A 81 -13.12 -24.35 7.81
N SER A 82 -12.90 -23.59 8.88
CA SER A 82 -12.82 -24.10 10.25
C SER A 82 -13.88 -23.44 11.12
N GLY A 83 -15.04 -24.07 11.27
CA GLY A 83 -16.03 -23.69 12.29
C GLY A 83 -17.49 -23.94 11.90
N THR A 84 -18.31 -24.22 12.92
CA THR A 84 -19.79 -24.25 12.85
C THR A 84 -20.34 -22.82 12.73
N PRO A 85 -21.41 -22.60 11.95
CA PRO A 85 -21.96 -21.26 11.68
C PRO A 85 -22.37 -20.55 12.96
N THR A 86 -21.91 -19.32 13.16
CA THR A 86 -22.33 -18.48 14.28
C THR A 86 -23.75 -17.94 14.04
N ALA A 87 -24.60 -18.00 15.05
CA ALA A 87 -26.06 -17.78 14.98
C ALA A 87 -26.53 -16.36 14.58
N ASN A 88 -25.63 -15.46 14.17
CA ASN A 88 -25.98 -14.10 13.73
C ASN A 88 -26.14 -13.95 12.20
N ALA A 89 -25.96 -15.02 11.42
CA ALA A 89 -26.06 -14.99 9.95
C ALA A 89 -27.46 -14.58 9.40
N ALA A 90 -28.52 -14.64 10.21
CA ALA A 90 -29.87 -14.25 9.79
C ALA A 90 -30.06 -12.72 9.70
N GLY A 91 -29.29 -11.93 10.45
CA GLY A 91 -29.35 -10.46 10.39
C GLY A 91 -28.60 -9.86 9.19
N ASP A 92 -27.47 -10.45 8.82
CA ASP A 92 -26.60 -9.93 7.76
C ASP A 92 -27.10 -10.26 6.34
N ALA A 93 -27.85 -11.36 6.17
CA ALA A 93 -28.49 -11.68 4.90
C ALA A 93 -29.54 -10.62 4.47
N ALA A 94 -30.22 -9.98 5.43
CA ALA A 94 -31.20 -8.93 5.16
C ALA A 94 -30.54 -7.62 4.68
N LEU A 95 -29.34 -7.30 5.14
CA LEU A 95 -28.59 -6.12 4.70
C LEU A 95 -28.10 -6.23 3.24
N LEU A 96 -27.72 -7.44 2.81
CA LEU A 96 -27.27 -7.71 1.44
C LEU A 96 -28.42 -7.66 0.41
N VAL A 97 -29.64 -8.07 0.78
CA VAL A 97 -30.82 -7.96 -0.10
C VAL A 97 -31.24 -6.50 -0.29
N ALA A 98 -31.20 -5.68 0.77
CA ALA A 98 -31.54 -4.26 0.70
C ALA A 98 -30.54 -3.46 -0.17
N GLY A 99 -29.25 -3.79 -0.11
CA GLY A 99 -28.22 -3.16 -0.97
C GLY A 99 -28.34 -3.54 -2.45
N ALA A 100 -28.80 -4.76 -2.75
CA ALA A 100 -28.98 -5.23 -4.13
C ALA A 100 -30.22 -4.64 -4.82
N GLU A 101 -31.28 -4.28 -4.08
CA GLU A 101 -32.45 -3.60 -4.65
C GLU A 101 -32.23 -2.10 -4.87
N ALA A 102 -31.37 -1.45 -4.08
CA ALA A 102 -31.03 -0.03 -4.24
C ALA A 102 -30.14 0.28 -5.47
N GLY A 103 -29.56 -0.74 -6.11
CA GLY A 103 -28.63 -0.62 -7.24
C GLY A 103 -29.22 -0.81 -8.64
N ARG A 104 -30.55 -0.86 -8.82
CA ARG A 104 -31.16 -0.90 -10.16
C ARG A 104 -31.21 0.52 -10.76
N ILE A 105 -30.13 0.93 -11.41
CA ILE A 105 -30.15 2.03 -12.37
C ILE A 105 -31.12 1.64 -13.51
N ARG A 106 -32.26 2.32 -13.59
CA ARG A 106 -33.17 2.24 -14.76
C ARG A 106 -32.51 3.01 -15.92
N PRO A 107 -32.40 2.44 -17.12
CA PRO A 107 -31.95 3.20 -18.28
C PRO A 107 -33.12 4.06 -18.77
N GLY A 108 -32.99 5.39 -18.77
CA GLY A 108 -34.05 6.27 -19.27
C GLY A 108 -33.69 7.75 -19.23
N ASN A 109 -33.28 8.26 -20.39
CA ASN A 109 -33.41 9.62 -20.92
C ASN A 109 -32.89 10.81 -20.09
N LEU A 110 -31.73 11.28 -20.53
CA LEU A 110 -31.13 12.56 -20.19
C LEU A 110 -31.68 13.63 -21.13
N GLU A 111 -32.91 14.11 -20.91
CA GLU A 111 -33.44 15.29 -21.58
C GLU A 111 -34.60 15.89 -20.76
N ASN A 112 -34.55 17.22 -20.55
CA ASN A 112 -35.52 18.09 -19.90
C ASN A 112 -35.56 18.16 -18.37
N ALA A 113 -34.53 18.81 -17.81
CA ALA A 113 -34.64 19.57 -16.55
C ALA A 113 -34.95 21.04 -16.86
N LEU A 114 -36.19 21.37 -17.22
CA LEU A 114 -36.74 22.73 -17.23
C LEU A 114 -38.27 22.65 -17.10
N SER A 115 -38.82 22.87 -15.90
CA SER A 115 -39.87 23.87 -15.62
C SER A 115 -40.47 23.67 -14.23
N ALA A 116 -41.05 24.75 -13.71
CA ALA A 116 -41.26 25.07 -12.31
C ALA A 116 -42.50 24.46 -11.62
N SER A 117 -42.58 24.80 -10.32
CA SER A 117 -43.77 25.17 -9.51
C SER A 117 -44.53 24.12 -8.68
N ASP A 118 -44.28 24.22 -7.37
CA ASP A 118 -45.18 24.21 -6.20
C ASP A 118 -46.11 23.03 -5.81
N PRO A 119 -46.32 22.81 -4.49
CA PRO A 119 -47.03 21.67 -3.87
C PRO A 119 -48.54 21.97 -3.68
N PRO A 120 -49.43 21.03 -3.26
CA PRO A 120 -49.74 20.92 -1.82
C PRO A 120 -50.40 19.60 -1.28
N VAL A 121 -50.32 19.47 0.06
CA VAL A 121 -51.39 19.09 1.04
C VAL A 121 -51.89 17.64 1.21
N ALA A 122 -51.98 17.30 2.49
CA ALA A 122 -52.47 16.09 3.14
C ALA A 122 -53.99 15.89 3.10
N ALA A 123 -54.46 14.64 3.19
CA ALA A 123 -55.60 14.25 4.03
C ALA A 123 -55.67 12.72 4.24
N THR A 124 -55.71 12.37 5.52
CA THR A 124 -56.19 11.18 6.23
C THR A 124 -57.56 10.62 5.78
N GLY A 125 -57.76 9.28 5.90
CA GLY A 125 -59.11 8.71 6.11
C GLY A 125 -59.38 7.26 5.63
N ALA A 126 -59.02 6.28 6.47
CA ALA A 126 -59.61 4.94 6.74
C ALA A 126 -60.53 4.16 5.75
N SER A 127 -60.11 2.90 5.44
CA SER A 127 -60.71 1.54 5.58
C SER A 127 -62.24 1.28 5.53
N PRO A 128 -62.75 0.01 5.39
CA PRO A 128 -62.13 -1.35 5.40
C PRO A 128 -62.60 -2.24 4.20
N GLY A 129 -62.24 -3.51 3.97
CA GLY A 129 -61.41 -4.53 4.63
C GLY A 129 -61.64 -5.90 3.94
N HIS A 130 -60.71 -6.85 4.12
CA HIS A 130 -60.89 -8.33 4.18
C HIS A 130 -59.54 -9.00 3.88
N ASN A 131 -58.88 -9.54 4.90
CA ASN A 131 -57.85 -10.57 4.72
C ASN A 131 -58.00 -11.62 5.81
N ALA A 132 -58.60 -12.75 5.43
CA ALA A 132 -58.59 -14.01 6.17
C ALA A 132 -57.34 -14.80 5.75
N GLY A 133 -56.72 -15.45 6.73
CA GLY A 133 -55.32 -15.85 6.68
C GLY A 133 -54.97 -17.14 5.94
N VAL A 134 -53.67 -17.29 5.74
CA VAL A 134 -52.97 -18.58 5.62
C VAL A 134 -51.73 -18.50 6.52
N ARG A 135 -51.67 -19.38 7.51
CA ARG A 135 -50.57 -19.58 8.45
C ARG A 135 -49.38 -20.20 7.70
N ASN A 136 -48.21 -19.59 7.77
CA ASN A 136 -46.95 -20.25 7.42
C ASN A 136 -46.50 -21.10 8.62
N GLU A 137 -46.68 -22.42 8.51
CA GLU A 137 -46.05 -23.38 9.39
C GLU A 137 -44.55 -23.48 9.08
N VAL A 138 -43.76 -23.38 10.15
CA VAL A 138 -42.31 -23.58 10.18
C VAL A 138 -42.03 -25.07 10.01
N LEU A 139 -41.57 -25.49 8.83
CA LEU A 139 -41.03 -26.83 8.62
C LEU A 139 -39.52 -26.81 8.92
N LEU A 140 -39.19 -27.12 10.17
CA LEU A 140 -37.85 -27.49 10.60
C LEU A 140 -37.47 -28.85 9.98
N GLY A 141 -36.38 -28.85 9.22
CA GLY A 141 -35.55 -30.03 9.00
C GLY A 141 -35.90 -30.90 7.78
N GLN A 142 -35.38 -30.55 6.60
CA GLN A 142 -34.76 -31.50 5.68
C GLN A 142 -33.65 -30.79 4.89
N ALA A 143 -32.42 -31.31 5.01
CA ALA A 143 -31.30 -30.89 4.18
C ALA A 143 -31.63 -31.22 2.71
N LEU A 144 -31.54 -30.21 1.84
CA LEU A 144 -31.64 -30.41 0.40
C LEU A 144 -30.60 -31.46 -0.03
N PRO A 145 -30.96 -32.45 -0.87
CA PRO A 145 -30.00 -33.42 -1.36
C PRO A 145 -28.91 -32.70 -2.15
N GLN A 146 -27.65 -32.93 -1.77
CA GLN A 146 -26.51 -32.38 -2.50
C GLN A 146 -26.49 -32.93 -3.93
N PRO A 147 -26.21 -32.09 -4.94
CA PRO A 147 -26.04 -32.58 -6.30
C PRO A 147 -24.84 -33.54 -6.36
N PRO A 148 -24.94 -34.64 -7.13
CA PRO A 148 -23.86 -35.61 -7.24
C PRO A 148 -22.64 -34.93 -7.89
N GLY A 149 -21.56 -34.79 -7.13
CA GLY A 149 -20.32 -34.12 -7.56
C GLY A 149 -19.79 -33.02 -6.63
N ALA A 150 -20.46 -32.72 -5.51
CA ALA A 150 -19.93 -31.78 -4.53
C ALA A 150 -18.63 -32.33 -3.88
N PRO A 151 -17.50 -31.58 -3.93
CA PRO A 151 -16.24 -32.05 -3.36
C PRO A 151 -16.36 -32.23 -1.84
N SER A 152 -16.07 -33.45 -1.38
CA SER A 152 -15.98 -33.84 0.02
C SER A 152 -14.91 -33.00 0.75
N ALA A 153 -15.30 -32.22 1.77
CA ALA A 153 -14.45 -31.59 2.80
C ALA A 153 -13.00 -31.23 2.36
N GLY A 154 -12.89 -30.62 1.18
CA GLY A 154 -11.63 -30.41 0.48
C GLY A 154 -11.28 -28.93 0.44
N SER A 155 -9.99 -28.63 0.59
CA SER A 155 -9.44 -27.28 0.49
C SER A 155 -9.93 -26.59 -0.80
N VAL A 156 -10.64 -25.48 -0.68
CA VAL A 156 -11.15 -24.72 -1.83
C VAL A 156 -10.04 -23.78 -2.28
N PRO A 157 -9.77 -23.56 -3.59
CA PRO A 157 -8.86 -22.50 -3.99
C PRO A 157 -9.31 -21.17 -3.38
N ALA A 158 -8.39 -20.29 -3.02
CA ALA A 158 -8.71 -19.02 -2.35
C ALA A 158 -8.07 -17.80 -3.03
N VAL A 159 -6.86 -17.97 -3.56
CA VAL A 159 -6.23 -17.00 -4.47
C VAL A 159 -5.90 -17.75 -5.74
N VAL A 160 -6.53 -17.38 -6.85
CA VAL A 160 -6.29 -18.00 -8.15
C VAL A 160 -5.92 -16.92 -9.13
N VAL A 161 -4.82 -17.11 -9.84
CA VAL A 161 -4.37 -16.19 -10.89
C VAL A 161 -4.32 -16.90 -12.22
N GLY A 162 -4.44 -16.17 -13.32
CA GLY A 162 -4.37 -16.73 -14.65
C GLY A 162 -4.22 -15.67 -15.72
N ARG A 163 -4.39 -16.10 -16.97
CA ARG A 163 -4.33 -15.23 -18.14
C ARG A 163 -5.58 -15.35 -18.98
N TYR A 164 -6.03 -14.22 -19.53
CA TYR A 164 -7.09 -14.18 -20.52
C TYR A 164 -6.67 -13.23 -21.67
N GLY A 165 -6.50 -13.80 -22.86
CA GLY A 165 -5.87 -13.08 -23.98
C GLY A 165 -4.45 -12.61 -23.63
N ARG A 166 -4.18 -11.31 -23.81
CA ARG A 166 -2.90 -10.66 -23.44
C ARG A 166 -2.86 -10.18 -21.98
N GLY A 167 -4.00 -10.19 -21.30
CA GLY A 167 -4.16 -9.71 -19.92
C GLY A 167 -3.90 -10.79 -18.86
N ARG A 168 -3.77 -10.33 -17.62
CA ARG A 168 -3.68 -11.17 -16.43
C ARG A 168 -4.95 -10.98 -15.60
N THR A 169 -5.39 -12.04 -14.96
CA THR A 169 -6.64 -12.09 -14.21
C THR A 169 -6.40 -12.75 -12.86
N ALA A 170 -7.07 -12.26 -11.82
CA ALA A 170 -7.02 -12.85 -10.48
C ALA A 170 -8.43 -12.97 -9.91
N ALA A 171 -8.67 -14.02 -9.15
CA ALA A 171 -9.87 -14.22 -8.35
C ALA A 171 -9.46 -14.47 -6.90
N LEU A 172 -10.08 -13.72 -5.99
CA LEU A 172 -9.93 -13.86 -4.55
C LEU A 172 -11.24 -14.38 -3.99
N ALA A 173 -11.19 -15.48 -3.25
CA ALA A 173 -12.37 -16.06 -2.62
C ALA A 173 -12.81 -15.26 -1.40
N PHE A 174 -11.89 -14.52 -0.77
CA PHE A 174 -12.17 -13.77 0.45
C PHE A 174 -12.29 -12.28 0.17
N ALA A 175 -12.97 -11.57 1.06
CA ALA A 175 -13.05 -10.12 1.00
C ALA A 175 -11.68 -9.50 1.30
N VAL A 176 -11.40 -8.33 0.71
CA VAL A 176 -10.19 -7.53 0.98
C VAL A 176 -10.51 -6.24 1.74
N THR A 177 -11.74 -6.11 2.22
CA THR A 177 -12.23 -4.91 2.92
C THR A 177 -12.98 -5.28 4.18
N ALA A 178 -13.12 -4.30 5.08
CA ALA A 178 -14.00 -4.38 6.22
C ALA A 178 -15.46 -4.67 5.79
N PRO A 179 -16.27 -5.33 6.65
CA PRO A 179 -15.89 -5.90 7.95
C PRO A 179 -15.28 -7.32 7.85
N TYR A 180 -15.28 -7.90 6.65
CA TYR A 180 -14.99 -9.33 6.47
C TYR A 180 -13.49 -9.69 6.48
N ALA A 181 -12.62 -8.69 6.40
CA ALA A 181 -11.16 -8.85 6.32
C ALA A 181 -10.39 -8.06 7.39
N ASP A 182 -11.02 -7.68 8.49
CA ASP A 182 -10.42 -6.74 9.47
C ASP A 182 -9.08 -7.23 10.04
N GLU A 183 -8.96 -8.51 10.39
CA GLU A 183 -7.68 -9.06 10.87
C GLU A 183 -6.60 -9.05 9.79
N LEU A 184 -6.97 -9.39 8.56
CA LEU A 184 -6.05 -9.36 7.42
C LEU A 184 -5.57 -7.92 7.15
N VAL A 185 -6.48 -6.95 7.17
CA VAL A 185 -6.20 -5.54 6.86
C VAL A 185 -5.43 -4.85 7.98
N GLN A 186 -5.74 -5.11 9.25
CA GLN A 186 -5.22 -4.34 10.38
C GLN A 186 -4.06 -5.02 11.12
N ARG A 187 -3.97 -6.36 11.08
CA ARG A 187 -3.04 -7.12 11.94
C ARG A 187 -1.94 -7.84 11.17
N TRP A 188 -2.04 -7.97 9.85
CA TRP A 188 -0.99 -8.60 9.03
C TRP A 188 0.18 -7.64 8.77
N GLY A 189 0.98 -7.46 9.83
CA GLY A 189 2.09 -6.51 9.85
C GLY A 189 2.76 -6.35 11.21
N LEU A 190 2.56 -7.30 12.15
CA LEU A 190 3.00 -7.19 13.55
C LEU A 190 2.38 -5.98 14.27
N GLY A 191 1.06 -5.80 14.14
CA GLY A 191 0.32 -4.67 14.72
C GLY A 191 0.07 -3.51 13.76
N ASP A 192 0.31 -3.71 12.46
CA ASP A 192 0.11 -2.75 11.38
C ASP A 192 -0.32 -3.49 10.08
N ASN A 193 -0.50 -2.76 8.97
CA ASN A 193 -0.99 -3.30 7.68
C ASN A 193 0.10 -3.54 6.63
N ARG A 194 1.38 -3.39 6.97
CA ARG A 194 2.49 -3.38 5.98
C ARG A 194 2.56 -4.58 5.05
N TYR A 195 2.25 -5.79 5.53
CA TYR A 195 2.29 -6.99 4.69
C TYR A 195 1.05 -7.08 3.80
N TYR A 196 -0.11 -6.71 4.33
CA TYR A 196 -1.34 -6.56 3.56
C TYR A 196 -1.19 -5.52 2.44
N ALA A 197 -0.69 -4.32 2.75
CA ALA A 197 -0.45 -3.26 1.78
C ALA A 197 0.53 -3.69 0.69
N LYS A 198 1.60 -4.42 1.05
CA LYS A 198 2.57 -4.96 0.09
C LYS A 198 1.97 -6.07 -0.78
N PHE A 199 1.16 -6.97 -0.20
CA PHE A 199 0.42 -7.98 -0.96
C PHE A 199 -0.50 -7.34 -2.00
N CYS A 200 -1.33 -6.38 -1.61
CA CYS A 200 -2.23 -5.67 -2.52
C CYS A 200 -1.47 -4.93 -3.62
N ARG A 201 -0.36 -4.25 -3.27
CA ARG A 201 0.50 -3.59 -4.26
C ARG A 201 1.08 -4.59 -5.26
N ASN A 202 1.62 -5.72 -4.78
CA ASN A 202 2.20 -6.74 -5.65
C ASN A 202 1.13 -7.38 -6.56
N LEU A 203 -0.08 -7.60 -6.04
CA LEU A 203 -1.23 -8.07 -6.82
C LEU A 203 -1.59 -7.10 -7.94
N ILE A 204 -1.73 -5.82 -7.64
CA ILE A 204 -2.05 -4.78 -8.63
C ILE A 204 -0.93 -4.69 -9.67
N TYR A 205 0.33 -4.58 -9.25
CA TYR A 205 1.46 -4.52 -10.18
C TYR A 205 1.53 -5.73 -11.09
N TRP A 206 1.32 -6.93 -10.54
CA TRP A 206 1.27 -8.15 -11.33
C TRP A 206 0.11 -8.13 -12.33
N LEU A 207 -1.07 -7.65 -11.96
CA LEU A 207 -2.22 -7.52 -12.87
C LEU A 207 -1.99 -6.46 -13.96
N THR A 208 -1.29 -5.37 -13.64
CA THR A 208 -1.08 -4.23 -14.54
C THR A 208 0.18 -4.31 -15.39
N GLU A 209 1.10 -5.23 -15.11
CA GLU A 209 2.41 -5.31 -15.77
C GLU A 209 2.30 -5.28 -17.31
N ASN A 210 1.32 -5.98 -17.88
CA ASN A 210 1.08 -5.98 -19.33
C ASN A 210 0.20 -4.80 -19.82
N SER A 211 -0.64 -4.22 -18.94
CA SER A 211 -1.59 -3.16 -19.31
C SER A 211 -0.94 -1.77 -19.31
N ALA A 212 0.08 -1.55 -18.49
CA ALA A 212 0.90 -0.33 -18.53
C ALA A 212 1.82 -0.32 -19.77
N ILE A 213 2.31 -1.48 -20.18
CA ILE A 213 3.19 -1.64 -21.36
C ILE A 213 2.37 -1.64 -22.66
N GLY A 214 1.17 -2.22 -22.69
CA GLY A 214 0.36 -2.33 -23.91
C GLY A 214 -0.16 -1.02 -24.51
N ARG A 215 -0.03 0.12 -23.81
CA ARG A 215 -0.29 1.48 -24.35
C ARG A 215 0.95 2.35 -24.46
N ARG A 216 2.05 1.97 -23.80
CA ARG A 216 3.28 2.75 -23.79
C ARG A 216 4.16 2.29 -24.95
N ARG A 217 4.45 3.21 -25.86
CA ARG A 217 5.38 3.00 -26.97
C ARG A 217 6.82 3.28 -26.54
N LEU A 218 7.02 3.84 -25.33
CA LEU A 218 8.31 4.03 -24.68
C LEU A 218 8.25 3.59 -23.21
N VAL A 219 9.17 2.70 -22.83
CA VAL A 219 9.36 2.27 -21.44
C VAL A 219 10.83 2.47 -21.09
N ALA A 220 11.09 3.38 -20.14
CA ALA A 220 12.43 3.64 -19.63
C ALA A 220 12.61 3.09 -18.22
N SER A 221 13.83 2.71 -17.88
CA SER A 221 14.25 2.31 -16.54
C SER A 221 15.69 2.72 -16.29
N ALA A 222 16.02 2.98 -15.04
CA ALA A 222 17.39 3.13 -14.57
C ALA A 222 17.79 1.90 -13.75
N ASP A 223 19.08 1.60 -13.64
CA ASP A 223 19.60 0.46 -12.90
C ASP A 223 19.37 0.57 -11.38
N LYS A 224 19.39 1.80 -10.85
CA LYS A 224 19.10 2.12 -9.46
C LYS A 224 18.13 3.29 -9.34
N ARG A 225 17.50 3.41 -8.17
CA ARG A 225 16.68 4.57 -7.79
C ARG A 225 17.48 5.65 -7.05
N PHE A 226 18.53 5.23 -6.34
CA PHE A 226 19.39 6.08 -5.54
C PHE A 226 20.83 5.90 -6.00
N TYR A 227 21.52 7.02 -6.23
CA TYR A 227 22.90 7.05 -6.67
C TYR A 227 23.75 7.84 -5.70
N ARG A 228 25.06 7.61 -5.79
CA ARG A 228 26.05 8.39 -5.06
C ARG A 228 26.85 9.28 -6.00
N PRO A 229 27.42 10.39 -5.51
CA PRO A 229 28.40 11.15 -6.27
C PRO A 229 29.52 10.23 -6.79
N GLY A 230 29.91 10.41 -8.05
CA GLY A 230 30.89 9.58 -8.76
C GLY A 230 30.36 8.26 -9.32
N GLU A 231 29.12 7.86 -9.03
CA GLU A 231 28.50 6.70 -9.69
C GLU A 231 28.08 7.02 -11.13
N THR A 232 27.76 5.99 -11.90
CA THR A 232 27.23 6.12 -13.25
C THR A 232 25.81 5.58 -13.28
N ILE A 233 24.89 6.37 -13.83
CA ILE A 233 23.50 5.97 -14.05
C ILE A 233 23.43 5.20 -15.36
N ALA A 234 22.94 3.97 -15.33
CA ALA A 234 22.64 3.21 -16.53
C ALA A 234 21.15 3.30 -16.84
N ILE A 235 20.82 4.05 -17.89
CA ILE A 235 19.44 4.20 -18.37
C ILE A 235 19.24 3.27 -19.56
N SER A 236 18.15 2.51 -19.54
CA SER A 236 17.69 1.69 -20.67
C SER A 236 16.27 2.09 -21.07
N ALA A 237 16.03 2.24 -22.37
CA ALA A 237 14.71 2.55 -22.92
C ALA A 237 14.33 1.53 -24.00
N ALA A 238 13.21 0.83 -23.80
CA ALA A 238 12.63 -0.08 -24.76
C ALA A 238 11.45 0.60 -25.47
N THR A 239 11.42 0.50 -26.79
CA THR A 239 10.39 1.08 -27.64
C THR A 239 9.53 -0.02 -28.25
N TYR A 240 8.22 0.26 -28.38
CA TYR A 240 7.23 -0.71 -28.85
C TYR A 240 6.33 -0.08 -29.91
N ASP A 241 6.07 -0.84 -30.97
CA ASP A 241 5.14 -0.43 -32.03
C ASP A 241 3.65 -0.47 -31.57
N GLU A 242 2.73 -0.16 -32.47
CA GLU A 242 1.28 -0.17 -32.17
C GLU A 242 0.75 -1.56 -31.77
N SER A 243 1.44 -2.63 -32.18
CA SER A 243 1.10 -4.01 -31.83
C SER A 243 1.71 -4.46 -30.49
N ALA A 244 2.39 -3.55 -29.79
CA ALA A 244 3.20 -3.77 -28.61
C ALA A 244 4.35 -4.78 -28.86
N SER A 245 4.90 -4.79 -30.07
CA SER A 245 6.09 -5.55 -30.42
C SER A 245 7.33 -4.64 -30.29
N PRO A 246 8.45 -5.14 -29.75
CA PRO A 246 9.68 -4.34 -29.65
C PRO A 246 10.13 -3.82 -31.01
N THR A 247 10.45 -2.54 -31.10
CA THR A 247 10.88 -1.88 -32.36
C THR A 247 12.15 -1.07 -32.15
N LYS A 248 12.84 -0.73 -33.25
CA LYS A 248 13.99 0.18 -33.27
C LYS A 248 13.73 1.43 -34.10
N ASN A 249 12.50 1.59 -34.60
CA ASN A 249 12.15 2.63 -35.55
C ASN A 249 12.00 4.01 -34.91
N TYR A 250 11.99 4.08 -33.58
CA TYR A 250 11.86 5.34 -32.86
C TYR A 250 13.22 5.85 -32.42
N ARG A 251 13.44 7.14 -32.66
CA ARG A 251 14.55 7.88 -32.08
C ARG A 251 14.18 8.26 -30.65
N VAL A 252 15.03 7.93 -29.68
CA VAL A 252 14.79 8.26 -28.26
C VAL A 252 15.74 9.38 -27.84
N VAL A 253 15.18 10.50 -27.40
CA VAL A 253 15.91 11.66 -26.91
C VAL A 253 15.68 11.78 -25.41
N ALA A 254 16.72 12.05 -24.64
CA ALA A 254 16.63 12.42 -23.24
C ALA A 254 16.89 13.90 -23.03
N MET A 255 16.14 14.49 -22.10
CA MET A 255 16.33 15.83 -21.57
C MET A 255 16.43 15.73 -20.05
N VAL A 256 17.34 16.50 -19.45
CA VAL A 256 17.55 16.49 -18.00
C VAL A 256 17.05 17.79 -17.39
N GLU A 257 16.20 17.69 -16.38
CA GLU A 257 15.63 18.81 -15.64
C GLU A 257 15.93 18.70 -14.14
N PRO A 258 16.05 19.83 -13.42
CA PRO A 258 16.08 19.80 -11.96
C PRO A 258 14.75 19.27 -11.42
N HIS A 259 14.80 18.49 -10.33
CA HIS A 259 13.60 18.06 -9.62
C HIS A 259 13.69 18.50 -8.17
N THR A 260 13.32 19.74 -7.89
CA THR A 260 13.37 20.32 -6.53
C THR A 260 11.98 20.38 -5.91
N ALA A 261 11.91 20.31 -4.58
CA ALA A 261 10.65 20.54 -3.88
C ALA A 261 10.26 22.03 -3.97
N PRO A 262 8.94 22.35 -3.93
CA PRO A 262 8.50 23.74 -3.93
C PRO A 262 9.15 24.55 -2.80
N GLY A 263 9.88 25.62 -3.15
CA GLY A 263 10.56 26.50 -2.20
C GLY A 263 12.04 26.19 -1.94
N GLU A 264 12.59 25.10 -2.52
CA GLU A 264 14.03 24.86 -2.56
C GLU A 264 14.67 25.59 -3.75
N ALA A 265 15.89 26.08 -3.56
CA ALA A 265 16.63 26.72 -4.64
C ALA A 265 17.01 25.68 -5.70
N GLU A 266 16.69 25.97 -6.96
CA GLU A 266 17.13 25.13 -8.07
C GLU A 266 18.65 25.16 -8.19
N PRO A 267 19.29 23.99 -8.34
CA PRO A 267 20.73 23.93 -8.51
C PRO A 267 21.14 24.59 -9.83
N GLU A 268 22.16 25.45 -9.79
CA GLU A 268 22.65 26.16 -10.97
C GLU A 268 23.20 25.22 -12.05
N THR A 269 23.69 24.03 -11.67
CA THR A 269 24.34 23.06 -12.57
C THR A 269 23.85 21.64 -12.35
N SER A 270 23.82 20.86 -13.44
CA SER A 270 23.52 19.43 -13.39
C SER A 270 24.68 18.64 -12.79
N PRO A 271 24.42 17.62 -11.95
CA PRO A 271 25.44 16.71 -11.49
C PRO A 271 25.81 15.68 -12.57
N LEU A 272 25.14 15.66 -13.72
CA LEU A 272 25.42 14.72 -14.80
C LEU A 272 26.54 15.25 -15.70
N ARG A 273 27.55 14.41 -15.92
CA ARG A 273 28.59 14.65 -16.91
C ARG A 273 28.10 14.23 -18.29
N TRP A 274 28.60 14.91 -19.32
CA TRP A 274 28.32 14.53 -20.70
C TRP A 274 28.77 13.08 -20.96
N PRO A 275 27.94 12.24 -21.59
CA PRO A 275 28.29 10.85 -21.88
C PRO A 275 29.56 10.75 -22.74
N SER A 276 30.47 9.85 -22.37
CA SER A 276 31.71 9.65 -23.11
C SER A 276 31.46 9.09 -24.52
N GLY A 277 32.09 9.68 -25.53
CA GLY A 277 32.00 9.19 -26.92
C GLY A 277 30.76 9.64 -27.69
N MET A 278 29.94 10.54 -27.13
CA MET A 278 28.79 11.13 -27.82
C MET A 278 29.11 12.53 -28.34
N PRO A 279 28.86 12.83 -29.64
CA PRO A 279 29.03 14.19 -30.15
C PRO A 279 28.02 15.13 -29.50
N ARG A 280 28.49 16.29 -29.05
CA ARG A 280 27.62 17.32 -28.46
C ARG A 280 27.19 18.32 -29.53
N THR A 281 25.89 18.40 -29.77
CA THR A 281 25.29 19.22 -30.84
C THR A 281 24.80 20.60 -30.38
N SER A 282 24.76 20.86 -29.08
CA SER A 282 24.32 22.13 -28.48
C SER A 282 25.34 23.27 -28.63
N GLY A 283 26.62 22.95 -28.85
CA GLY A 283 27.71 23.93 -28.90
C GLY A 283 28.32 24.27 -27.52
N GLU A 284 27.85 23.65 -26.45
CA GLU A 284 28.38 23.79 -25.09
C GLU A 284 29.69 23.01 -24.90
N GLU A 285 30.68 23.60 -24.23
CA GLU A 285 32.01 22.98 -24.00
C GLU A 285 32.18 22.43 -22.57
N GLU A 286 31.25 22.75 -21.66
CA GLU A 286 31.34 22.36 -20.24
C GLU A 286 31.24 20.83 -20.05
N PRO A 287 31.94 20.23 -19.07
CA PRO A 287 31.91 18.77 -18.88
C PRO A 287 30.57 18.24 -18.34
N PHE A 288 29.68 19.13 -17.89
CA PHE A 288 28.37 18.80 -17.36
C PHE A 288 27.26 19.08 -18.37
N VAL A 289 26.20 18.29 -18.29
CA VAL A 289 24.97 18.49 -19.05
C VAL A 289 24.30 19.77 -18.55
N VAL A 290 23.90 20.65 -19.47
CA VAL A 290 23.15 21.85 -19.10
C VAL A 290 21.68 21.45 -18.87
N TRP A 291 20.99 22.08 -17.90
CA TRP A 291 19.56 21.80 -17.71
C TRP A 291 18.77 22.13 -18.98
N GLY A 292 17.85 21.23 -19.36
CA GLY A 292 17.10 21.32 -20.61
C GLY A 292 17.88 20.92 -21.86
N GLU A 293 19.15 20.52 -21.73
CA GLU A 293 19.91 20.02 -22.87
C GLU A 293 19.45 18.62 -23.27
N GLU A 294 19.26 18.44 -24.59
CA GLU A 294 18.80 17.20 -25.19
C GLU A 294 19.96 16.38 -25.77
N PHE A 295 19.92 15.06 -25.57
CA PHE A 295 20.85 14.11 -26.19
C PHE A 295 20.16 12.80 -26.56
N GLU A 296 20.58 12.20 -27.68
CA GLU A 296 19.97 10.98 -28.21
C GLU A 296 20.53 9.73 -27.53
N LEU A 297 19.65 8.80 -27.13
CA LEU A 297 20.09 7.52 -26.57
C LEU A 297 20.45 6.54 -27.70
N PRO A 298 21.69 6.05 -27.76
CA PRO A 298 22.07 5.07 -28.77
C PRO A 298 21.41 3.71 -28.51
N LEU A 299 21.21 2.93 -29.56
CA LEU A 299 20.86 1.51 -29.44
C LEU A 299 22.00 0.77 -28.73
N GLY A 300 21.68 -0.07 -27.73
CA GLY A 300 22.64 -0.75 -26.85
C GLY A 300 23.53 -1.82 -27.50
N GLY A 301 23.76 -1.75 -28.82
CA GLY A 301 24.54 -2.70 -29.63
C GLY A 301 23.77 -3.21 -30.85
N GLN A 302 24.45 -3.92 -31.75
CA GLN A 302 23.88 -4.37 -33.04
C GLN A 302 22.60 -5.23 -32.90
N ASN A 303 22.54 -6.07 -31.85
CA ASN A 303 21.38 -6.93 -31.56
C ASN A 303 20.48 -6.44 -30.42
N ALA A 304 20.80 -5.30 -29.80
CA ALA A 304 19.97 -4.78 -28.72
C ALA A 304 18.63 -4.27 -29.29
N MET A 305 17.53 -4.64 -28.63
CA MET A 305 16.16 -4.15 -28.92
C MET A 305 15.77 -2.97 -28.00
N SER A 306 16.75 -2.37 -27.34
CA SER A 306 16.57 -1.27 -26.41
C SER A 306 17.70 -0.26 -26.57
N HIS A 307 17.37 1.01 -26.40
CA HIS A 307 18.33 2.09 -26.26
C HIS A 307 18.96 2.03 -24.86
N ALA A 308 20.25 2.35 -24.77
CA ALA A 308 20.95 2.35 -23.50
C ALA A 308 22.02 3.43 -23.48
N ILE A 309 22.14 4.12 -22.34
CA ILE A 309 23.16 5.13 -22.12
C ILE A 309 23.70 5.07 -20.70
N GLN A 310 24.96 5.45 -20.55
CA GLN A 310 25.63 5.58 -19.26
C GLN A 310 25.90 7.06 -19.00
N LEU A 311 25.35 7.58 -17.91
CA LEU A 311 25.46 8.99 -17.50
C LEU A 311 26.32 9.06 -16.23
N PRO A 312 27.59 9.46 -16.31
CA PRO A 312 28.45 9.58 -15.14
C PRO A 312 28.02 10.77 -14.28
N LEU A 313 28.01 10.60 -12.96
CA LEU A 313 27.74 11.68 -12.00
C LEU A 313 29.03 12.39 -11.59
N ALA A 314 28.87 13.65 -11.16
CA ALA A 314 29.91 14.43 -10.50
C ALA A 314 30.40 13.72 -9.24
N GLU A 315 31.71 13.79 -8.96
CA GLU A 315 32.29 13.24 -7.72
C GLU A 315 31.86 14.04 -6.48
N VAL A 316 31.52 15.31 -6.66
CA VAL A 316 31.06 16.23 -5.62
C VAL A 316 29.82 16.94 -6.15
N LEU A 317 28.76 16.99 -5.35
CA LEU A 317 27.55 17.74 -5.71
C LEU A 317 27.78 19.24 -5.57
N SER A 318 27.19 20.00 -6.48
CA SER A 318 27.14 21.45 -6.37
C SER A 318 26.42 21.84 -5.07
N SER A 319 26.96 22.85 -4.38
CA SER A 319 26.36 23.57 -3.25
C SER A 319 26.01 22.77 -1.97
N GLY A 320 26.89 21.90 -1.45
CA GLY A 320 26.82 21.46 -0.03
C GLY A 320 25.52 20.76 0.40
N THR A 321 24.69 20.37 -0.57
CA THR A 321 23.43 19.66 -0.35
C THR A 321 23.75 18.20 -0.09
N SER A 322 23.11 17.60 0.93
CA SER A 322 23.24 16.18 1.21
C SER A 322 22.53 15.30 0.17
N SER A 323 21.68 15.90 -0.66
CA SER A 323 20.99 15.21 -1.75
C SER A 323 20.59 16.16 -2.86
N GLN A 324 20.66 15.68 -4.11
CA GLN A 324 20.17 16.38 -5.29
C GLN A 324 19.26 15.43 -6.08
N SER A 325 18.09 15.90 -6.49
CA SER A 325 17.16 15.16 -7.34
C SER A 325 17.06 15.79 -8.72
N LEU A 326 17.02 14.94 -9.74
CA LEU A 326 16.88 15.31 -11.13
C LEU A 326 15.84 14.42 -11.80
N ARG A 327 15.20 14.97 -12.82
CA ARG A 327 14.25 14.26 -13.66
C ARG A 327 14.87 14.10 -15.04
N VAL A 328 14.90 12.87 -15.55
CA VAL A 328 15.26 12.60 -16.94
C VAL A 328 13.97 12.34 -17.70
N GLU A 329 13.60 13.26 -18.57
CA GLU A 329 12.51 13.05 -19.52
C GLU A 329 13.05 12.35 -20.76
N LEU A 330 12.41 11.27 -21.19
CA LEU A 330 12.72 10.55 -22.40
C LEU A 330 11.53 10.64 -23.35
N THR A 331 11.80 11.03 -24.59
CA THR A 331 10.79 11.18 -25.62
C THR A 331 11.14 10.33 -26.83
N ALA A 332 10.18 9.52 -27.28
CA ALA A 332 10.30 8.72 -28.49
C ALA A 332 9.68 9.47 -29.67
N TYR A 333 10.46 9.63 -30.73
CA TYR A 333 10.06 10.26 -31.98
C TYR A 333 10.04 9.26 -33.13
N GLU A 334 9.02 9.35 -33.96
CA GLU A 334 9.00 8.82 -35.32
C GLU A 334 9.12 10.04 -36.25
N ASP A 335 10.28 10.17 -36.91
CA ASP A 335 10.69 11.38 -37.64
C ASP A 335 10.63 12.64 -36.77
N LEU A 336 9.61 13.47 -36.98
CA LEU A 336 9.35 14.73 -36.25
C LEU A 336 8.15 14.62 -35.29
N THR A 337 7.46 13.48 -35.28
CA THR A 337 6.25 13.29 -34.46
C THR A 337 6.62 12.65 -33.14
N GLN A 338 6.24 13.29 -32.04
CA GLN A 338 6.34 12.68 -30.72
C GLN A 338 5.31 11.55 -30.61
N ILE A 339 5.80 10.35 -30.31
CA ILE A 339 5.00 9.14 -30.21
C ILE A 339 4.63 8.84 -28.77
N ASP A 340 5.58 9.00 -27.85
CA ASP A 340 5.40 8.79 -26.41
C ASP A 340 6.47 9.54 -25.62
N SER A 341 6.20 9.85 -24.36
CA SER A 341 7.17 10.41 -23.41
C SER A 341 7.04 9.73 -22.06
N THR A 342 8.16 9.55 -21.38
CA THR A 342 8.22 8.99 -20.04
C THR A 342 9.32 9.69 -19.24
N SER A 343 9.17 9.77 -17.92
CA SER A 343 10.19 10.38 -17.07
C SER A 343 10.71 9.42 -16.02
N LEU A 344 11.98 9.58 -15.68
CA LEU A 344 12.68 8.88 -14.61
C LEU A 344 13.12 9.88 -13.55
N ASP A 345 12.71 9.65 -12.31
CA ASP A 345 13.20 10.42 -11.17
C ASP A 345 14.46 9.76 -10.62
N VAL A 346 15.55 10.52 -10.58
CA VAL A 346 16.85 10.09 -10.09
C VAL A 346 17.18 10.90 -8.86
N GLN A 347 17.53 10.22 -7.78
CA GLN A 347 17.99 10.87 -6.56
C GLN A 347 19.45 10.53 -6.30
N VAL A 348 20.27 11.56 -6.16
CA VAL A 348 21.69 11.44 -5.79
C VAL A 348 21.80 11.80 -4.32
N LEU A 349 22.20 10.84 -3.49
CA LEU A 349 22.41 11.02 -2.05
C LEU A 349 23.89 11.04 -1.77
N HIS A 350 24.34 12.13 -1.15
CA HIS A 350 25.63 12.18 -0.50
C HIS A 350 25.45 11.61 0.92
N ASP A 351 25.66 10.29 1.08
CA ASP A 351 25.73 9.65 2.40
C ASP A 351 27.05 10.06 3.08
N PRO A 352 27.07 10.96 4.08
CA PRO A 352 28.28 11.21 4.85
C PRO A 352 28.75 9.90 5.50
N PHE A 353 30.08 9.73 5.61
CA PHE A 353 30.70 8.50 6.11
C PHE A 353 30.10 8.02 7.46
N GLU A 354 29.69 8.95 8.31
CA GLU A 354 29.07 8.69 9.63
C GLU A 354 27.75 7.91 9.55
N GLN A 355 26.99 8.03 8.46
CA GLN A 355 25.76 7.25 8.26
C GLN A 355 26.01 5.85 7.71
N GLN A 356 27.12 5.65 6.98
CA GLN A 356 27.48 4.35 6.41
C GLN A 356 28.11 3.43 7.46
N ASN A 357 28.81 4.01 8.42
CA ASN A 357 29.38 3.28 9.54
C ASN A 357 28.92 3.90 10.87
N PRO A 358 27.82 3.40 11.46
CA PRO A 358 27.33 3.90 12.74
C PRO A 358 28.24 3.50 13.90
N PHE A 359 29.29 2.70 13.67
CA PHE A 359 30.23 2.38 14.74
C PHE A 359 31.08 3.61 15.10
N PRO A 360 31.30 3.85 16.41
CA PRO A 360 32.14 4.94 16.87
C PRO A 360 33.54 4.88 16.26
N ASN A 361 33.99 5.97 15.65
CA ASN A 361 35.39 6.10 15.23
C ASN A 361 36.26 6.40 16.45
N HIS A 362 36.78 5.34 17.09
CA HIS A 362 37.58 5.44 18.32
C HIS A 362 38.84 6.30 18.16
N GLU A 363 39.45 6.35 16.98
CA GLU A 363 40.64 7.16 16.72
C GLU A 363 40.29 8.64 16.69
N LEU A 364 39.21 9.01 15.97
CA LEU A 364 38.72 10.39 15.93
C LEU A 364 38.29 10.87 17.32
N LEU A 365 37.53 10.05 18.04
CA LEU A 365 37.11 10.35 19.41
C LEU A 365 38.33 10.56 20.34
N ALA A 366 39.39 9.76 20.19
CA ALA A 366 40.61 9.92 20.97
C ALA A 366 41.34 11.23 20.66
N ARG A 367 41.41 11.63 19.38
CA ARG A 367 42.00 12.91 18.97
C ARG A 367 41.19 14.11 19.50
N LEU A 368 39.87 14.05 19.39
CA LEU A 368 38.97 15.09 19.92
C LEU A 368 39.07 15.21 21.44
N ALA A 369 39.09 14.10 22.16
CA ALA A 369 39.28 14.06 23.61
C ALA A 369 40.62 14.68 24.02
N ALA A 370 41.72 14.32 23.33
CA ALA A 370 43.03 14.91 23.58
C ALA A 370 43.06 16.43 23.35
N GLY A 371 42.39 16.93 22.30
CA GLY A 371 42.32 18.36 22.00
C GLY A 371 41.38 19.17 22.91
N SER A 372 40.33 18.54 23.44
CA SER A 372 39.32 19.20 24.30
C SER A 372 39.58 19.02 25.80
N GLY A 373 40.58 18.22 26.18
CA GLY A 373 40.79 17.78 27.57
C GLY A 373 39.76 16.76 28.05
N GLY A 374 38.96 16.20 27.15
CA GLY A 374 37.97 15.17 27.45
C GLY A 374 38.56 13.76 27.62
N LYS A 375 37.71 12.81 28.01
CA LYS A 375 38.06 11.38 28.12
C LYS A 375 37.13 10.55 27.23
N VAL A 376 37.68 9.63 26.44
CA VAL A 376 36.87 8.65 25.67
C VAL A 376 36.47 7.50 26.58
N LEU A 377 35.17 7.26 26.72
CA LEU A 377 34.62 6.12 27.45
C LEU A 377 34.57 4.90 26.52
N ARG A 378 35.10 3.76 26.95
CA ARG A 378 35.18 2.54 26.12
C ARG A 378 34.25 1.44 26.59
N SER A 379 33.76 1.53 27.83
CA SER A 379 32.92 0.52 28.47
C SER A 379 31.80 1.15 29.29
N ALA A 380 30.79 0.34 29.61
CA ALA A 380 29.73 0.72 30.56
C ALA A 380 30.29 0.98 31.97
N GLU A 381 31.40 0.34 32.32
CA GLU A 381 32.07 0.51 33.61
C GLU A 381 32.71 1.91 33.74
N ASP A 382 33.39 2.37 32.68
CA ASP A 382 33.95 3.73 32.61
C ASP A 382 32.85 4.80 32.78
N LEU A 383 31.69 4.57 32.15
CA LEU A 383 30.53 5.45 32.29
C LEU A 383 29.97 5.42 33.71
N ALA A 384 29.85 4.24 34.31
CA ALA A 384 29.37 4.10 35.68
C ALA A 384 30.31 4.72 36.71
N GLU A 385 31.62 4.70 36.46
CA GLU A 385 32.61 5.41 37.27
C GLU A 385 32.47 6.93 37.11
N LEU A 386 32.35 7.41 35.87
CA LEU A 386 32.16 8.83 35.60
C LEU A 386 30.88 9.36 36.25
N LEU A 387 29.75 8.65 36.10
CA LEU A 387 28.48 9.03 36.72
C LEU A 387 28.53 9.04 38.25
N ARG A 388 29.34 8.18 38.86
CA ARG A 388 29.58 8.19 40.31
C ARG A 388 30.45 9.37 40.76
N ALA A 389 31.34 9.83 39.89
CA ALA A 389 32.21 10.97 40.16
C ALA A 389 31.53 12.32 39.93
N VAL A 390 30.40 12.37 39.23
CA VAL A 390 29.61 13.60 39.06
C VAL A 390 29.01 13.98 40.42
N PRO A 391 29.35 15.16 40.98
CA PRO A 391 28.71 15.64 42.20
C PRO A 391 27.23 15.82 41.93
N THR A 392 26.38 15.11 42.67
CA THR A 392 24.95 15.41 42.69
C THR A 392 24.78 16.71 43.47
N ASP A 393 24.71 17.84 42.75
CA ASP A 393 24.22 19.09 43.34
C ASP A 393 22.76 18.88 43.70
N VAL A 394 22.52 18.58 44.98
CA VAL A 394 21.18 18.58 45.55
C VAL A 394 20.76 20.04 45.59
N GLY A 395 20.05 20.47 44.55
CA GLY A 395 19.53 21.83 44.47
C GLY A 395 18.73 22.20 45.72
N PRO A 396 18.59 23.51 46.02
CA PRO A 396 17.83 23.97 47.19
C PRO A 396 16.44 23.32 47.21
N PRO A 397 15.95 22.89 48.38
CA PRO A 397 14.72 22.13 48.49
C PRO A 397 13.58 22.90 47.81
N ILE A 398 12.95 22.29 46.81
CA ILE A 398 11.80 22.85 46.11
C ILE A 398 10.65 22.89 47.11
N VAL A 399 10.45 24.04 47.75
CA VAL A 399 9.34 24.26 48.68
C VAL A 399 8.06 24.43 47.87
N ARG A 400 7.34 23.34 47.66
CA ARG A 400 6.04 23.35 46.99
C ARG A 400 4.93 23.72 47.99
N ARG A 401 4.40 24.95 47.89
CA ARG A 401 3.19 25.37 48.63
C ARG A 401 1.95 24.93 47.85
N VAL A 402 1.24 23.94 48.36
CA VAL A 402 -0.04 23.51 47.80
C VAL A 402 -1.16 24.09 48.66
N PRO A 403 -2.15 24.80 48.08
CA PRO A 403 -3.24 25.35 48.86
C PRO A 403 -4.11 24.24 49.45
N LEU A 404 -4.58 24.43 50.69
CA LEU A 404 -5.26 23.39 51.49
C LEU A 404 -6.50 22.78 50.80
N TRP A 405 -7.23 23.57 50.01
CA TRP A 405 -8.39 23.12 49.23
C TRP A 405 -8.06 22.17 48.07
N SER A 406 -6.77 21.98 47.75
CA SER A 406 -6.34 20.96 46.78
C SER A 406 -6.17 19.57 47.42
N ASN A 407 -6.27 19.45 48.74
CA ASN A 407 -6.23 18.16 49.43
C ASN A 407 -7.63 17.54 49.48
N VAL A 408 -7.80 16.39 48.80
CA VAL A 408 -9.06 15.64 48.72
C VAL A 408 -9.62 15.30 50.11
N TRP A 409 -8.76 15.03 51.09
CA TRP A 409 -9.17 14.76 52.47
C TRP A 409 -9.82 15.96 53.17
N VAL A 410 -9.38 17.19 52.88
CA VAL A 410 -9.98 18.42 53.44
C VAL A 410 -11.40 18.59 52.90
N TRP A 411 -11.62 18.29 51.62
CA TRP A 411 -12.96 18.23 51.03
C TRP A 411 -13.84 17.18 51.70
N GLY A 412 -13.31 15.96 51.90
CA GLY A 412 -14.02 14.89 52.59
C GLY A 412 -14.45 15.28 54.00
N LEU A 413 -13.58 15.95 54.76
CA LEU A 413 -13.88 16.43 56.11
C LEU A 413 -14.95 17.52 56.11
N LEU A 414 -14.87 18.47 55.17
CA LEU A 414 -15.84 19.56 55.08
C LEU A 414 -17.24 19.05 54.69
N ILE A 415 -17.32 18.13 53.72
CA ILE A 415 -18.57 17.46 53.35
C ILE A 415 -19.09 16.61 54.52
N GLY A 416 -18.21 15.92 55.25
CA GLY A 416 -18.55 15.16 56.45
C GLY A 416 -19.21 16.04 57.53
N LEU A 417 -18.61 17.18 57.85
CA LEU A 417 -19.18 18.13 58.81
C LEU A 417 -20.54 18.67 58.36
N LEU A 418 -20.67 19.01 57.08
CA LEU A 418 -21.90 19.56 56.51
C LEU A 418 -23.04 18.51 56.47
N THR A 419 -22.70 17.25 56.21
CA THR A 419 -23.65 16.14 56.26
C THR A 419 -24.07 15.80 57.68
N VAL A 420 -23.15 15.85 58.66
CA VAL A 420 -23.49 15.70 60.08
C VAL A 420 -24.42 16.83 60.54
N GLU A 421 -24.11 18.08 60.19
CA GLU A 421 -24.96 19.23 60.50
C GLU A 421 -26.36 19.07 59.87
N TRP A 422 -26.43 18.67 58.61
CA TRP A 422 -27.70 18.45 57.92
C TRP A 422 -28.53 17.35 58.59
N CYS A 423 -27.91 16.21 58.93
CA CYS A 423 -28.58 15.13 59.66
C CYS A 423 -29.09 15.62 61.03
N TRP A 424 -28.24 16.33 61.78
CA TRP A 424 -28.60 16.89 63.08
C TRP A 424 -29.80 17.84 62.99
N ARG A 425 -29.78 18.75 62.01
CA ARG A 425 -30.88 19.70 61.76
C ARG A 425 -32.17 18.98 61.38
N ARG A 426 -32.07 17.94 60.55
CA ARG A 426 -33.22 17.12 60.13
C ARG A 426 -33.82 16.33 61.30
N THR A 427 -33.00 15.83 62.22
CA THR A 427 -33.48 15.08 63.39
C THR A 427 -34.12 15.95 64.47
N LEU A 428 -33.75 17.23 64.57
CA LEU A 428 -34.30 18.18 65.55
C LEU A 428 -35.54 18.95 65.04
N GLY A 429 -36.00 18.70 63.82
CA GLY A 429 -37.23 19.30 63.29
C GLY A 429 -37.13 20.80 62.97
N LEU A 430 -35.93 21.33 62.75
CA LEU A 430 -35.68 22.74 62.40
C LEU A 430 -35.61 22.97 60.87
N ALA A 431 -36.33 22.17 60.09
CA ALA A 431 -36.41 22.30 58.63
C ALA A 431 -37.83 22.07 58.14
#